data_AF-A0A967SS60-F1
#
_entry.id   AF-A0A967SS60-F1
#
_cell.length_a   1.000
_cell.length_b   1.000
_cell.length_c   1.000
_cell.angle_alpha   90.00
_cell.angle_beta   90.00
_cell.angle_gamma   90.00
#
_symmetry.space_group_name_H-M   'P 1'
#
loop_
_entity.id
_entity.type
_entity.pdbx_description
1 polymer ?
#
loop_
_entity_poly.entity_id
_entity_poly.type
_entity_poly.pdbx_seq_one_letter_code
_entity_poly.pdbx_strand_id
1 'polypeptide(L)'
;MQYMWHRLAKLFEGFELRVVFYARRQDESIDSRIIQEIKGRGRKYDINYVRFLYEKSSLNYHYFYTLLEDVFGKGRVDVRLYDRKNLVDSDVRNDFLDYLGLTNDSISVPHEEDNVAPSYKLIAMYRIINSLPLSNDEYTAINEGLWKEFGASGESKAVVLGKEERNEVMGYFKEYNTMFIRDCVSPNAKKAFEDVYFGPCKQVMPNIYIDGVDVVRYFQSKGFELCKAG
;
A
#
# COMPACT_ATOMS: atom_id res chain seq x y z
N MET A 1 11.77 1.81 -14.55
CA MET A 1 11.23 3.02 -13.89
C MET A 1 12.00 4.28 -14.24
N GLN A 2 13.33 4.34 -14.11
CA GLN A 2 14.13 5.53 -14.44
C GLN A 2 13.83 6.13 -15.82
N TYR A 3 13.64 5.31 -16.85
CA TYR A 3 13.27 5.78 -18.19
C TYR A 3 11.97 6.61 -18.23
N MET A 4 10.97 6.24 -17.44
CA MET A 4 9.70 6.97 -17.34
C MET A 4 9.89 8.32 -16.64
N TRP A 5 10.73 8.39 -15.61
CA TRP A 5 11.03 9.64 -14.92
C TRP A 5 11.79 10.63 -15.79
N HIS A 6 12.75 10.16 -16.60
CA HIS A 6 13.43 11.02 -17.57
C HIS A 6 12.44 11.58 -18.62
N ARG A 7 11.46 10.78 -19.05
CA ARG A 7 10.38 11.26 -19.93
C ARG A 7 9.51 12.32 -19.26
N LEU A 8 9.18 12.13 -17.97
CA LEU A 8 8.44 13.14 -17.20
C LEU A 8 9.24 14.42 -17.04
N ALA A 9 10.51 14.35 -16.64
CA ALA A 9 11.38 15.51 -16.53
C ALA A 9 11.47 16.28 -17.86
N LYS A 10 11.59 15.56 -18.98
CA LYS A 10 11.59 16.16 -20.33
C LYS A 10 10.25 16.80 -20.70
N LEU A 11 9.12 16.21 -20.29
CA LEU A 11 7.79 16.76 -20.58
C LEU A 11 7.57 18.12 -19.92
N PHE A 12 8.16 18.32 -18.75
CA PHE A 12 8.08 19.56 -17.97
C PHE A 12 9.33 20.44 -18.13
N GLU A 13 10.09 20.26 -19.21
CA GLU A 13 11.22 21.13 -19.53
C GLU A 13 10.73 22.59 -19.69
N GLY A 14 11.40 23.53 -19.01
CA GLY A 14 10.99 24.93 -18.93
C GLY A 14 10.09 25.29 -17.75
N PHE A 15 9.65 24.31 -16.95
CA PHE A 15 8.94 24.53 -15.69
C PHE A 15 9.82 24.30 -14.47
N GLU A 16 9.48 24.95 -13.36
CA GLU A 16 10.06 24.62 -12.07
C GLU A 16 9.39 23.36 -11.50
N LEU A 17 9.95 22.19 -11.82
CA LEU A 17 9.44 20.92 -11.34
C LEU A 17 9.92 20.61 -9.92
N ARG A 18 8.99 20.27 -9.03
CA ARG A 18 9.24 19.70 -7.70
C ARG A 18 8.54 18.36 -7.56
N VAL A 19 9.17 17.44 -6.84
CA VAL A 19 8.65 16.09 -6.56
C VAL A 19 8.33 16.00 -5.08
N VAL A 20 7.09 15.68 -4.72
CA VAL A 20 6.70 15.41 -3.34
C VAL A 20 6.71 13.90 -3.11
N PHE A 21 7.62 13.43 -2.26
CA PHE A 21 7.79 12.02 -1.95
C PHE A 21 7.20 11.68 -0.58
N TYR A 22 6.01 11.07 -0.60
CA TYR A 22 5.36 10.52 0.59
C TYR A 22 5.95 9.16 0.99
N ALA A 23 6.79 9.17 2.03
CA ALA A 23 7.43 7.97 2.57
C ALA A 23 6.58 7.36 3.69
N ARG A 24 6.10 6.13 3.47
CA ARG A 24 5.34 5.34 4.44
C ARG A 24 6.23 4.32 5.13
N ARG A 25 6.05 4.02 6.42
CA ARG A 25 6.82 2.96 7.11
C ARG A 25 6.79 1.64 6.31
N GLN A 26 7.94 0.98 6.16
CA GLN A 26 8.10 -0.12 5.19
C GLN A 26 7.16 -1.29 5.42
N ASP A 27 7.01 -1.72 6.67
CA ASP A 27 6.11 -2.82 7.05
C ASP A 27 4.65 -2.53 6.64
N GLU A 28 4.19 -1.29 6.81
CA GLU A 28 2.85 -0.88 6.36
C GLU A 28 2.74 -0.73 4.84
N SER A 29 3.80 -0.25 4.20
CA SER A 29 3.88 -0.12 2.74
C SER A 29 3.79 -1.48 2.06
N ILE A 30 4.52 -2.47 2.60
CA ILE A 30 4.49 -3.86 2.12
C ILE A 30 3.12 -4.49 2.34
N ASP A 31 2.57 -4.38 3.55
CA ASP A 31 1.25 -4.91 3.91
C ASP A 31 0.15 -4.35 2.98
N SER A 32 0.15 -3.03 2.78
CA SER A 32 -0.74 -2.35 1.85
C SER A 32 -0.55 -2.80 0.41
N ARG A 33 0.70 -3.04 -0.02
CA ARG A 33 1.02 -3.50 -1.38
C ARG A 33 0.52 -4.91 -1.62
N ILE A 34 0.73 -5.83 -0.69
CA ILE A 34 0.24 -7.21 -0.82
C ILE A 34 -1.29 -7.23 -0.92
N ILE A 35 -1.98 -6.44 -0.11
CA ILE A 35 -3.45 -6.30 -0.17
C ILE A 35 -3.89 -5.79 -1.55
N GLN A 36 -3.25 -4.73 -2.06
CA GLN A 36 -3.54 -4.23 -3.41
C GLN A 36 -3.23 -5.28 -4.48
N GLU A 37 -2.21 -6.10 -4.27
CA GLU A 37 -1.86 -7.14 -5.22
C GLU A 37 -2.93 -8.22 -5.28
N ILE A 38 -3.42 -8.67 -4.13
CA ILE A 38 -4.52 -9.65 -4.01
C ILE A 38 -5.81 -9.13 -4.63
N LYS A 39 -6.13 -7.83 -4.46
CA LYS A 39 -7.31 -7.19 -5.04
C LYS A 39 -7.25 -6.99 -6.56
N GLY A 40 -6.05 -6.98 -7.15
CA GLY A 40 -5.86 -6.60 -8.54
C GLY A 40 -6.70 -7.48 -9.48
N ARG A 41 -7.64 -6.86 -10.19
CA ARG A 41 -8.52 -7.57 -11.14
C ARG A 41 -7.68 -8.35 -12.16
N GLY A 42 -7.94 -9.65 -12.28
CA GLY A 42 -7.29 -10.51 -13.27
C GLY A 42 -6.03 -11.26 -12.80
N ARG A 43 -5.66 -11.15 -11.52
CA ARG A 43 -4.57 -11.96 -10.96
C ARG A 43 -5.06 -13.35 -10.57
N LYS A 44 -4.92 -14.31 -11.50
CA LYS A 44 -5.28 -15.73 -11.30
C LYS A 44 -4.07 -16.57 -10.89
N TYR A 45 -3.39 -16.16 -9.82
CA TYR A 45 -2.34 -16.97 -9.20
C TYR A 45 -2.24 -16.70 -7.70
N ASP A 46 -1.76 -17.69 -6.96
CA ASP A 46 -1.40 -17.50 -5.55
C ASP A 46 -0.19 -16.56 -5.43
N ILE A 47 -0.29 -15.57 -4.56
CA ILE A 47 0.73 -14.54 -4.40
C ILE A 47 1.71 -15.00 -3.31
N ASN A 48 2.91 -15.38 -3.74
CA ASN A 48 4.04 -15.53 -2.82
C ASN A 48 4.51 -14.14 -2.37
N TYR A 49 4.03 -13.71 -1.21
CA TYR A 49 4.31 -12.37 -0.70
C TYR A 49 5.73 -12.20 -0.13
N VAL A 50 6.52 -13.27 0.02
CA VAL A 50 7.93 -13.19 0.48
C VAL A 50 8.75 -12.29 -0.46
N ARG A 51 8.45 -12.30 -1.76
CA ARG A 51 9.09 -11.44 -2.77
C ARG A 51 8.88 -9.93 -2.53
N PHE A 52 7.88 -9.58 -1.72
CA PHE A 52 7.57 -8.18 -1.41
C PHE A 52 8.36 -7.65 -0.20
N LEU A 53 8.97 -8.53 0.60
CA LEU A 53 9.58 -8.16 1.87
C LEU A 53 10.88 -7.36 1.69
N TYR A 54 11.76 -7.78 0.76
CA TYR A 54 13.14 -7.28 0.71
C TYR A 54 13.63 -6.84 -0.68
N GLU A 55 13.02 -7.35 -1.76
CA GLU A 55 13.64 -7.27 -3.10
C GLU A 55 13.42 -5.93 -3.84
N LYS A 56 12.65 -4.99 -3.27
CA LYS A 56 12.29 -3.75 -3.98
C LYS A 56 13.14 -2.58 -3.54
N SER A 57 13.96 -2.09 -4.48
CA SER A 57 14.75 -0.85 -4.33
C SER A 57 13.91 0.37 -3.92
N SER A 58 12.61 0.38 -4.23
CA SER A 58 11.68 1.45 -3.82
C SER A 58 11.39 1.50 -2.32
N LEU A 59 11.73 0.46 -1.55
CA LEU A 59 11.56 0.42 -0.08
C LEU A 59 12.83 0.87 0.66
N ASN A 60 13.98 0.90 -0.04
CA ASN A 60 15.16 1.61 0.41
C ASN A 60 14.99 3.09 0.05
N TYR A 61 14.38 3.86 0.96
CA TYR A 61 14.01 5.25 0.68
C TYR A 61 15.21 6.18 0.50
N HIS A 62 16.36 5.89 1.09
CA HIS A 62 17.61 6.63 0.85
C HIS A 62 18.06 6.47 -0.61
N TYR A 63 18.14 5.22 -1.08
CA TYR A 63 18.48 4.93 -2.47
C TYR A 63 17.44 5.51 -3.44
N PHE A 64 16.14 5.32 -3.15
CA PHE A 64 15.06 5.80 -4.00
C PHE A 64 15.04 7.33 -4.10
N TYR A 65 15.26 8.05 -2.98
CA TYR A 65 15.39 9.51 -2.97
C TYR A 65 16.56 9.98 -3.85
N THR A 66 17.72 9.35 -3.71
CA THR A 66 18.90 9.69 -4.51
C THR A 66 18.63 9.53 -6.01
N LEU A 67 17.94 8.45 -6.40
CA LEU A 67 17.53 8.27 -7.79
C LEU A 67 16.57 9.35 -8.31
N LEU A 68 15.69 9.88 -7.45
CA LEU A 68 14.80 10.97 -7.84
C LEU A 68 15.58 12.27 -8.01
N GLU A 69 16.46 12.61 -7.09
CA GLU A 69 17.32 13.79 -7.19
C GLU A 69 18.25 13.74 -8.41
N ASP A 70 18.76 12.56 -8.77
CA ASP A 70 19.57 12.38 -9.99
C ASP A 70 18.79 12.71 -11.27
N VAL A 71 17.47 12.49 -11.29
CA VAL A 71 16.62 12.73 -12.46
C VAL A 71 16.02 14.13 -12.47
N PHE A 72 15.52 14.58 -11.33
CA PHE A 72 14.76 15.82 -11.21
C PHE A 72 15.60 17.02 -10.76
N GLY A 73 16.83 16.78 -10.31
CA GLY A 73 17.78 17.79 -9.85
C GLY A 73 17.89 17.86 -8.34
N LYS A 74 19.03 18.38 -7.87
CA LYS A 74 19.30 18.49 -6.43
C LYS A 74 18.38 19.49 -5.73
N GLY A 75 17.85 19.13 -4.57
CA GLY A 75 16.92 19.93 -3.79
C GLY A 75 15.54 20.08 -4.44
N ARG A 76 15.19 19.19 -5.38
CA ARG A 76 13.88 19.19 -6.07
C ARG A 76 12.92 18.15 -5.51
N VAL A 77 13.39 17.30 -4.60
CA VAL A 77 12.58 16.26 -3.97
C VAL A 77 12.29 16.63 -2.51
N ASP A 78 11.03 16.90 -2.21
CA ASP A 78 10.52 17.20 -0.88
C ASP A 78 9.94 15.93 -0.24
N VAL A 79 10.50 15.50 0.88
CA VAL A 79 10.06 14.29 1.59
C VAL A 79 8.97 14.61 2.60
N ARG A 80 7.87 13.86 2.58
CA ARG A 80 6.76 13.95 3.55
C ARG A 80 6.45 12.60 4.17
N LEU A 81 6.02 12.62 5.43
CA LEU A 81 5.68 11.40 6.18
C LEU A 81 4.26 10.97 5.83
N TYR A 82 4.10 9.77 5.26
CA TYR A 82 2.78 9.16 5.11
C TYR A 82 2.44 8.40 6.39
N ASP A 83 1.79 9.09 7.32
CA ASP A 83 1.18 8.52 8.52
C ASP A 83 -0.08 9.31 8.87
N ARG A 84 -1.23 8.65 9.03
CA ARG A 84 -2.52 9.34 9.23
C ARG A 84 -2.50 10.30 10.41
N LYS A 85 -1.69 10.08 11.45
CA LYS A 85 -1.63 11.01 12.60
C LYS A 85 -0.82 12.27 12.31
N ASN A 86 0.04 12.23 11.29
CA ASN A 86 0.94 13.31 10.91
C ASN A 86 0.49 14.03 9.63
N LEU A 87 -0.47 13.48 8.89
CA LEU A 87 -1.09 14.15 7.75
C LEU A 87 -2.12 15.19 8.22
N VAL A 88 -2.20 16.31 7.50
CA VAL A 88 -3.25 17.32 7.69
C VAL A 88 -4.62 16.66 7.58
N ASP A 89 -5.46 16.85 8.61
CA ASP A 89 -6.79 16.23 8.75
C ASP A 89 -6.80 14.71 8.56
N SER A 90 -5.67 14.03 8.82
CA SER A 90 -5.50 12.59 8.55
C SER A 90 -5.67 12.16 7.09
N ASP A 91 -5.56 13.10 6.13
CA ASP A 91 -5.75 12.86 4.69
C ASP A 91 -4.55 13.37 3.89
N VAL A 92 -4.01 12.50 3.02
CA VAL A 92 -2.89 12.84 2.14
C VAL A 92 -3.25 13.91 1.11
N ARG A 93 -4.53 14.00 0.73
CA ARG A 93 -5.05 15.01 -0.21
C ARG A 93 -4.95 16.40 0.42
N ASN A 94 -5.43 16.54 1.66
CA ASN A 94 -5.39 17.79 2.41
C ASN A 94 -3.94 18.17 2.72
N ASP A 95 -3.11 17.20 3.11
CA ASP A 95 -1.68 17.42 3.34
C ASP A 95 -0.94 17.91 2.09
N PHE A 96 -1.32 17.41 0.91
CA PHE A 96 -0.75 17.88 -0.36
C PHE A 96 -1.23 19.30 -0.73
N LEU A 97 -2.50 19.63 -0.48
CA LEU A 97 -3.02 21.00 -0.68
C LEU A 97 -2.34 22.00 0.25
N ASP A 98 -2.16 21.63 1.53
CA ASP A 98 -1.41 22.42 2.50
C ASP A 98 0.04 22.64 2.05
N TYR A 99 0.71 21.61 1.53
CA TYR A 99 2.04 21.74 0.94
C TYR A 99 2.08 22.77 -0.21
N LEU A 100 1.03 22.86 -1.01
CA LEU A 100 0.90 23.86 -2.09
C LEU A 100 0.51 25.26 -1.57
N GLY A 101 0.24 25.42 -0.27
CA GLY A 101 -0.29 26.66 0.30
C GLY A 101 -1.75 26.94 -0.09
N LEU A 102 -2.49 25.90 -0.52
CA LEU A 102 -3.89 26.01 -0.90
C LEU A 102 -4.78 25.63 0.28
N THR A 103 -5.80 26.45 0.55
CA THR A 103 -6.83 26.12 1.55
C THR A 103 -7.96 25.30 0.91
N ASN A 104 -8.66 24.51 1.73
CA ASN A 104 -9.81 23.67 1.31
C ASN A 104 -10.93 24.47 0.60
N ASP A 105 -10.96 25.80 0.74
CA ASP A 105 -11.94 26.66 0.06
C ASP A 105 -11.69 26.78 -1.44
N SER A 106 -10.46 26.49 -1.90
CA SER A 106 -10.06 26.63 -3.31
C SER A 106 -10.32 25.37 -4.13
N ILE A 107 -10.29 24.20 -3.49
CA ILE A 107 -10.47 22.89 -4.12
C ILE A 107 -11.30 22.03 -3.18
N SER A 108 -12.54 21.70 -3.59
CA SER A 108 -13.39 20.79 -2.83
C SER A 108 -12.82 19.38 -2.87
N VAL A 109 -12.31 18.91 -1.73
CA VAL A 109 -11.91 17.51 -1.54
C VAL A 109 -13.16 16.72 -1.16
N PRO A 110 -13.55 15.68 -1.93
CA PRO A 110 -14.69 14.85 -1.57
C PRO A 110 -14.52 14.22 -0.18
N HIS A 111 -15.53 14.39 0.66
CA HIS A 111 -15.56 13.84 2.02
C HIS A 111 -15.63 12.31 2.07
N GLU A 112 -16.12 11.66 1.01
CA GLU A 112 -16.24 10.21 0.98
C GLU A 112 -14.86 9.55 0.77
N GLU A 113 -14.50 8.60 1.66
CA GLU A 113 -13.38 7.69 1.43
C GLU A 113 -13.77 6.73 0.30
N ASP A 114 -13.50 7.09 -0.96
CA ASP A 114 -13.68 6.20 -2.11
C ASP A 114 -12.84 4.91 -1.99
N ASN A 115 -11.76 4.96 -1.21
CA ASN A 115 -10.86 3.84 -0.93
C ASN A 115 -11.24 3.10 0.36
N VAL A 116 -12.45 2.54 0.40
CA VAL A 116 -12.85 1.64 1.49
C VAL A 116 -11.87 0.47 1.56
N ALA A 117 -11.17 0.37 2.70
CA ALA A 117 -10.29 -0.75 2.97
C ALA A 117 -11.11 -2.05 2.93
N PRO A 118 -10.60 -3.11 2.27
CA PRO A 118 -11.37 -4.34 2.19
C PRO A 118 -11.48 -4.95 3.59
N SER A 119 -12.57 -5.65 3.86
CA SER A 119 -12.61 -6.56 5.00
C SER A 119 -11.53 -7.64 4.85
N TYR A 120 -11.05 -8.17 5.97
CA TYR A 120 -10.14 -9.31 5.95
C TYR A 120 -10.75 -10.52 5.23
N LYS A 121 -12.08 -10.72 5.35
CA LYS A 121 -12.81 -11.79 4.67
C LYS A 121 -12.75 -11.65 3.16
N LEU A 122 -12.97 -10.44 2.64
CA LEU A 122 -12.87 -10.20 1.20
C LEU A 122 -11.48 -10.55 0.67
N ILE A 123 -10.42 -10.15 1.39
CA ILE A 123 -9.05 -10.49 1.00
C ILE A 123 -8.76 -11.98 1.10
N ALA A 124 -9.23 -12.65 2.15
CA ALA A 124 -9.09 -14.10 2.30
C ALA A 124 -9.78 -14.85 1.15
N MET A 125 -11.00 -14.44 0.77
CA MET A 125 -11.73 -15.00 -0.38
C MET A 125 -11.01 -14.74 -1.70
N TYR A 126 -10.48 -13.53 -1.91
CA TYR A 126 -9.70 -13.22 -3.11
C TYR A 126 -8.48 -14.11 -3.29
N ARG A 127 -7.76 -14.42 -2.20
CA ARG A 127 -6.62 -15.36 -2.30
C ARG A 127 -7.03 -16.73 -2.82
N ILE A 128 -8.20 -17.21 -2.42
CA ILE A 128 -8.71 -18.50 -2.84
C ILE A 128 -9.16 -18.46 -4.29
N ILE A 129 -10.01 -17.50 -4.68
CA ILE A 129 -10.46 -17.45 -6.08
C ILE A 129 -9.31 -17.19 -7.05
N ASN A 130 -8.27 -16.46 -6.62
CA ASN A 130 -7.08 -16.21 -7.42
C ASN A 130 -6.26 -17.49 -7.64
N SER A 131 -6.38 -18.50 -6.76
CA SER A 131 -5.70 -19.80 -6.95
C SER A 131 -6.54 -20.82 -7.72
N LEU A 132 -7.81 -20.53 -8.01
CA LEU A 132 -8.70 -21.41 -8.76
C LEU A 132 -8.55 -21.22 -10.28
N PRO A 133 -8.67 -22.30 -11.08
CA PRO A 133 -8.59 -22.26 -12.54
C PRO A 133 -9.91 -21.75 -13.17
N LEU A 134 -10.35 -20.56 -12.79
CA LEU A 134 -11.60 -19.95 -13.27
C LEU A 134 -11.43 -19.31 -14.65
N SER A 135 -12.47 -19.36 -15.49
CA SER A 135 -12.60 -18.52 -16.68
C SER A 135 -12.70 -17.03 -16.31
N ASN A 136 -12.59 -16.12 -17.29
CA ASN A 136 -12.68 -14.67 -17.01
C ASN A 136 -14.08 -14.27 -16.56
N ASP A 137 -15.11 -14.91 -17.11
CA ASP A 137 -16.50 -14.62 -16.81
C ASP A 137 -16.86 -15.13 -15.41
N GLU A 138 -16.45 -16.35 -15.06
CA GLU A 138 -16.63 -16.89 -13.69
C GLU A 138 -15.90 -16.02 -12.65
N TYR A 139 -14.66 -15.64 -12.93
CA TYR A 139 -13.90 -14.78 -12.03
C TYR A 139 -14.59 -13.44 -11.82
N THR A 140 -15.09 -12.82 -12.88
CA THR A 140 -15.80 -11.53 -12.80
C THR A 140 -17.08 -11.65 -11.99
N ALA A 141 -17.90 -12.66 -12.27
CA ALA A 141 -19.16 -12.89 -11.57
C ALA A 141 -18.96 -13.17 -10.06
N ILE A 142 -17.98 -14.02 -9.72
CA ILE A 142 -17.64 -14.31 -8.32
C ILE A 142 -17.11 -13.06 -7.61
N ASN A 143 -16.21 -12.31 -8.26
CA ASN A 143 -15.61 -11.10 -7.70
C ASN A 143 -16.67 -10.03 -7.38
N GLU A 144 -17.62 -9.80 -8.28
CA GLU A 144 -18.74 -8.89 -8.05
C GLU A 144 -19.62 -9.34 -6.87
N GLY A 145 -19.92 -10.64 -6.78
CA GLY A 145 -20.68 -11.22 -5.66
C GLY A 145 -19.98 -11.03 -4.32
N LEU A 146 -18.67 -11.33 -4.26
CA LEU A 146 -17.86 -11.16 -3.05
C LEU A 146 -17.76 -9.70 -2.62
N TRP A 147 -17.56 -8.78 -3.57
CA TRP A 147 -17.50 -7.36 -3.25
C TRP A 147 -18.84 -6.88 -2.67
N LYS A 148 -19.97 -7.28 -3.26
CA LYS A 148 -21.30 -6.92 -2.74
C LYS A 148 -21.53 -7.40 -1.31
N GLU A 149 -20.96 -8.55 -0.94
CA GLU A 149 -21.18 -9.15 0.39
C GLU A 149 -20.16 -8.68 1.44
N PHE A 150 -18.91 -8.46 1.04
CA PHE A 150 -17.79 -8.22 1.97
C PHE A 150 -17.06 -6.87 1.75
N GLY A 151 -17.45 -6.08 0.76
CA GLY A 151 -16.77 -4.85 0.33
C GLY A 151 -16.90 -3.66 1.28
N ALA A 152 -17.93 -3.64 2.15
CA ALA A 152 -18.24 -2.50 3.02
C ALA A 152 -18.79 -2.91 4.40
N SER A 153 -18.29 -4.00 4.99
CA SER A 153 -18.95 -4.64 6.13
C SER A 153 -18.68 -4.04 7.53
N GLY A 154 -17.97 -2.92 7.66
CA GLY A 154 -17.55 -2.42 8.99
C GLY A 154 -16.65 -3.39 9.77
N GLU A 155 -16.24 -4.49 9.13
CA GLU A 155 -15.36 -5.51 9.68
C GLU A 155 -13.91 -5.02 9.75
N SER A 156 -13.11 -5.70 10.58
CA SER A 156 -11.68 -5.43 10.72
C SER A 156 -10.96 -5.42 9.37
N LYS A 157 -10.03 -4.47 9.22
CA LYS A 157 -9.18 -4.36 8.03
C LYS A 157 -8.31 -5.62 7.86
N ALA A 158 -8.04 -5.97 6.61
CA ALA A 158 -7.07 -7.00 6.29
C ALA A 158 -5.67 -6.64 6.82
N VAL A 159 -5.01 -7.63 7.43
CA VAL A 159 -3.64 -7.59 7.95
C VAL A 159 -2.92 -8.83 7.41
N VAL A 160 -1.86 -8.60 6.63
CA VAL A 160 -1.02 -9.65 6.05
C VAL A 160 0.16 -9.94 6.95
N LEU A 161 0.89 -8.88 7.35
CA LEU A 161 2.08 -9.04 8.17
C LEU A 161 1.74 -9.04 9.66
N GLY A 162 2.18 -10.08 10.36
CA GLY A 162 2.11 -10.22 11.80
C GLY A 162 3.19 -9.42 12.51
N LYS A 163 3.23 -9.53 13.83
CA LYS A 163 4.20 -8.83 14.67
C LYS A 163 5.64 -9.20 14.28
N GLU A 164 5.90 -10.49 14.14
CA GLU A 164 7.22 -11.05 13.86
C GLU A 164 7.74 -10.54 12.51
N GLU A 165 6.96 -10.67 11.44
CA GLU A 165 7.38 -10.23 10.10
C GLU A 165 7.56 -8.70 10.04
N ARG A 166 6.74 -7.93 10.74
CA ARG A 166 6.91 -6.47 10.81
C ARG A 166 8.23 -6.09 11.47
N ASN A 167 8.59 -6.75 12.57
CA ASN A 167 9.86 -6.50 13.25
C ASN A 167 11.06 -6.90 12.38
N GLU A 168 10.97 -8.01 11.65
CA GLU A 168 12.00 -8.43 10.71
C GLU A 168 12.20 -7.40 9.59
N VAL A 169 11.11 -6.96 8.96
CA VAL A 169 11.14 -5.91 7.91
C VAL A 169 11.77 -4.63 8.45
N MET A 170 11.31 -4.14 9.60
CA MET A 170 11.83 -2.88 10.16
C MET A 170 13.27 -3.03 10.64
N GLY A 171 13.67 -4.21 11.12
CA GLY A 171 15.05 -4.55 11.44
C GLY A 171 15.94 -4.49 10.20
N TYR A 172 15.52 -5.10 9.10
CA TYR A 172 16.24 -5.09 7.82
C TYR A 172 16.48 -3.68 7.28
N PHE A 173 15.46 -2.81 7.33
CA PHE A 173 15.57 -1.44 6.81
C PHE A 173 16.17 -0.42 7.78
N LYS A 174 16.52 -0.82 9.01
CA LYS A 174 16.92 0.10 10.08
C LYS A 174 18.06 1.04 9.68
N GLU A 175 19.15 0.50 9.14
CA GLU A 175 20.32 1.30 8.75
C GLU A 175 19.99 2.28 7.60
N TYR A 176 19.27 1.80 6.58
CA TYR A 176 18.82 2.64 5.47
C TYR A 176 17.86 3.73 5.94
N ASN A 177 17.01 3.45 6.92
CA ASN A 177 16.12 4.42 7.54
C ASN A 177 16.89 5.50 8.30
N THR A 178 17.95 5.13 9.03
CA THR A 178 18.84 6.10 9.67
C THR A 178 19.48 7.02 8.64
N MET A 179 20.00 6.48 7.53
CA MET A 179 20.58 7.28 6.45
C MET A 179 19.55 8.18 5.79
N PHE A 180 18.36 7.65 5.47
CA PHE A 180 17.26 8.40 4.86
C PHE A 180 16.82 9.58 5.72
N ILE A 181 16.60 9.36 7.02
CA ILE A 181 16.18 10.44 7.94
C ILE A 181 17.29 11.47 8.11
N ARG A 182 18.56 11.05 8.16
CA ARG A 182 19.69 11.97 8.30
C ARG A 182 19.86 12.86 7.07
N ASP A 183 19.83 12.27 5.88
CA ASP A 183 20.28 12.89 4.63
C ASP A 183 19.16 13.50 3.80
N CYS A 184 17.94 12.94 3.87
CA CYS A 184 16.86 13.28 2.92
C CYS A 184 15.68 14.00 3.59
N VAL A 185 15.49 13.83 4.90
CA VAL A 185 14.36 14.42 5.64
C VAL A 185 14.74 15.81 6.17
N SER A 186 13.85 16.78 5.99
CA SER A 186 14.05 18.15 6.47
C SER A 186 14.19 18.20 8.01
N PRO A 187 15.01 19.11 8.57
CA PRO A 187 15.29 19.15 10.01
C PRO A 187 14.03 19.15 10.90
N ASN A 188 13.00 19.90 10.51
CA ASN A 188 11.76 20.04 11.27
C ASN A 188 10.90 18.75 11.25
N ALA A 189 11.08 17.88 10.25
CA ALA A 189 10.32 16.64 10.11
C ALA A 189 11.04 15.41 10.70
N LYS A 190 12.36 15.50 10.95
CA LYS A 190 13.17 14.35 11.40
C LYS A 190 12.58 13.65 12.62
N LYS A 191 12.13 14.42 13.61
CA LYS A 191 11.56 13.86 14.84
C LYS A 191 10.33 13.00 14.58
N ALA A 192 9.39 13.46 13.76
CA ALA A 192 8.20 12.71 13.40
C ALA A 192 8.54 11.40 12.65
N PHE A 193 9.53 11.46 11.76
CA PHE A 193 10.03 10.26 11.09
C PHE A 193 10.67 9.27 12.06
N GLU A 194 11.53 9.73 12.97
CA GLU A 194 12.16 8.87 13.98
C GLU A 194 11.11 8.19 14.87
N ASP A 195 10.12 8.94 15.34
CA ASP A 195 9.05 8.43 16.20
C ASP A 195 8.22 7.34 15.50
N VAL A 196 7.98 7.48 14.19
CA VAL A 196 7.22 6.49 13.41
C VAL A 196 8.08 5.29 12.99
N TYR A 197 9.29 5.53 12.47
CA TYR A 197 10.14 4.50 11.86
C TYR A 197 10.90 3.67 12.89
N PHE A 198 11.25 4.25 14.03
CA PHE A 198 11.91 3.53 15.13
C PHE A 198 10.97 3.23 16.30
N GLY A 199 9.73 3.70 16.22
CA GLY A 199 8.66 3.30 17.14
C GLY A 199 8.28 1.82 16.99
N PRO A 200 7.50 1.27 17.94
CA PRO A 200 7.13 -0.13 17.93
C PRO A 200 6.29 -0.52 16.70
N CYS A 201 6.49 -1.75 16.22
CA CYS A 201 5.61 -2.35 15.23
C CYS A 201 4.21 -2.60 15.79
N LYS A 202 3.21 -2.66 14.92
CA LYS A 202 1.83 -3.00 15.32
C LYS A 202 1.81 -4.42 15.89
N GLN A 203 1.15 -4.58 17.03
CA GLN A 203 0.99 -5.88 17.70
C GLN A 203 -0.30 -6.54 17.18
N VAL A 204 -0.26 -7.03 15.94
CA VAL A 204 -1.42 -7.60 15.24
C VAL A 204 -1.08 -8.97 14.69
N MET A 205 -2.08 -9.84 14.61
CA MET A 205 -1.96 -11.14 13.94
C MET A 205 -2.44 -11.04 12.50
N PRO A 206 -1.85 -11.80 11.56
CA PRO A 206 -2.39 -11.95 10.21
C PRO A 206 -3.83 -12.47 10.27
N ASN A 207 -4.73 -11.86 9.50
CA ASN A 207 -6.15 -12.23 9.47
C ASN A 207 -6.68 -12.51 8.06
N ILE A 208 -5.81 -12.63 7.07
CA ILE A 208 -6.16 -12.91 5.67
C ILE A 208 -6.27 -14.42 5.36
N TYR A 209 -6.49 -15.23 6.39
CA TYR A 209 -6.65 -16.68 6.30
C TYR A 209 -8.04 -17.05 6.80
N ILE A 210 -8.71 -17.95 6.09
CA ILE A 210 -10.05 -18.44 6.40
C ILE A 210 -10.04 -19.97 6.33
N ASP A 211 -10.87 -20.60 7.16
CA ASP A 211 -11.02 -22.06 7.15
C ASP A 211 -11.58 -22.53 5.80
N GLY A 212 -10.98 -23.56 5.22
CA GLY A 212 -11.40 -24.09 3.92
C GLY A 212 -12.83 -24.65 3.94
N VAL A 213 -13.30 -25.18 5.07
CA VAL A 213 -14.67 -25.66 5.24
C VAL A 213 -15.67 -24.51 5.14
N ASP A 214 -15.35 -23.35 5.73
CA ASP A 214 -16.22 -22.18 5.68
C ASP A 214 -16.32 -21.62 4.26
N VAL A 215 -15.23 -21.69 3.50
CA VAL A 215 -15.19 -21.31 2.08
C VAL A 215 -16.08 -22.24 1.26
N VAL A 216 -15.97 -23.55 1.46
CA VAL A 216 -16.81 -24.54 0.76
C VAL A 216 -18.29 -24.30 1.06
N ARG A 217 -18.64 -24.12 2.34
CA ARG A 217 -20.01 -23.83 2.77
C ARG A 217 -20.53 -22.54 2.15
N TYR A 218 -19.70 -21.50 2.09
CA TYR A 218 -20.07 -20.24 1.44
C TYR A 218 -20.42 -20.46 -0.03
N PHE A 219 -19.53 -21.06 -0.82
CA PHE A 219 -19.77 -21.27 -2.25
C PHE A 219 -20.97 -22.19 -2.52
N GLN A 220 -21.14 -23.26 -1.74
CA GLN A 220 -22.32 -24.12 -1.82
C GLN A 220 -23.62 -23.36 -1.53
N SER A 221 -23.62 -22.46 -0.54
CA SER A 221 -24.79 -21.63 -0.22
C SER A 221 -25.18 -20.65 -1.34
N LYS A 222 -24.24 -20.35 -2.25
CA LYS A 222 -24.45 -19.49 -3.44
C LYS A 222 -24.73 -20.30 -4.71
N GLY A 223 -24.88 -21.63 -4.60
CA GLY A 223 -25.19 -22.52 -5.72
C GLY A 223 -23.99 -22.97 -6.54
N PHE A 224 -22.76 -22.76 -6.06
CA PHE A 224 -21.55 -23.27 -6.71
C PHE A 224 -21.24 -24.70 -6.25
N GLU A 225 -20.78 -25.53 -7.17
CA GLU A 225 -20.21 -26.85 -6.88
C GLU A 225 -18.69 -26.77 -6.92
N LEU A 226 -18.02 -27.20 -5.85
CA LEU A 226 -16.56 -27.23 -5.77
C LEU A 226 -16.07 -28.64 -6.06
N CYS A 227 -15.41 -28.82 -7.21
CA CYS A 227 -14.83 -30.09 -7.61
C CYS A 227 -13.32 -30.10 -7.36
N LYS A 228 -12.77 -31.28 -7.04
CA LYS A 228 -11.33 -31.48 -7.03
C LYS A 228 -10.81 -31.33 -8.47
N ALA A 229 -9.81 -30.48 -8.68
CA ALA A 229 -9.11 -30.43 -9.96
C ALA A 229 -8.53 -31.81 -10.29
N GLY A 230 -8.91 -32.35 -11.45
CA GLY A 230 -8.45 -33.64 -11.95
C GLY A 230 -6.97 -33.64 -12.33
#